data_AF-A0AAU9SVJ6-F1
#
_entry.id   AF-A0AAU9SVJ6-F1
#
_cell.length_a   1.000
_cell.length_b   1.000
_cell.length_c   1.000
_cell.angle_alpha   90.00
_cell.angle_beta   90.00
_cell.angle_gamma   90.00
#
_symmetry.space_group_name_H-M   'P 1'
#
loop_
_entity.id
_entity.type
_entity.pdbx_description
1 polymer ?
#
loop_
_entity_poly.entity_id
_entity_poly.type
_entity_poly.pdbx_seq_one_letter_code
_entity_poly.pdbx_strand_id
1 'polypeptide(L)' 'MAYLTEFSKCAAVENNLGESFNAAIRVARTNPVVEMLEEIRRRVLVSNEKERKESEKAKGIYTPRARALLDQQIELAKN' A
#
# COMPACT_ATOMS: atom_id res chain seq x y z
N MET A 1 5.78 0.10 -0.37
CA MET A 1 4.38 -0.28 -0.58
C MET A 1 3.79 -0.58 0.78
N ALA A 2 2.87 0.25 1.23
CA ALA A 2 2.24 0.07 2.53
C ALA A 2 1.39 -1.22 2.50
N TYR A 3 1.64 -2.10 3.46
CA TYR A 3 0.99 -3.40 3.59
C TYR A 3 -0.41 -3.20 4.18
N LEU A 4 -1.42 -3.06 3.32
CA LEU A 4 -2.83 -2.98 3.71
C LEU A 4 -3.46 -4.38 3.76
N THR A 5 -2.98 -5.23 4.67
CA THR A 5 -3.61 -6.53 4.94
C THR A 5 -4.81 -6.42 5.87
N GLU A 6 -5.52 -7.53 6.04
CA GLU A 6 -6.66 -7.69 6.96
C GLU A 6 -6.28 -7.48 8.43
N PHE A 7 -5.01 -7.72 8.78
CA PHE A 7 -4.47 -7.49 10.12
C PHE A 7 -3.31 -6.49 10.07
N SER A 8 -3.43 -5.41 10.83
CA SER A 8 -2.29 -4.55 11.17
C SER A 8 -1.42 -5.30 12.19
N LYS A 9 -0.13 -5.46 11.93
CA LYS A 9 0.79 -6.10 12.89
C LYS A 9 0.95 -5.29 14.19
N CYS A 10 0.47 -4.04 14.23
CA CYS A 10 0.47 -3.17 15.40
C CYS A 10 -0.75 -2.21 15.37
N ALA A 11 -1.38 -1.95 16.51
CA ALA A 11 -2.53 -1.03 16.60
C ALA A 11 -2.16 0.46 16.31
N ALA A 12 -0.86 0.79 16.28
CA ALA A 12 -0.36 2.12 15.96
C ALA A 12 -0.07 2.27 14.45
N VAL A 13 -0.96 2.97 13.75
CA VAL A 13 -0.87 3.25 12.30
C VAL A 13 0.44 3.95 11.92
N GLU A 14 1.00 4.77 12.83
CA GLU A 14 2.25 5.50 12.59
C GLU A 14 3.47 4.59 12.45
N ASN A 15 3.50 3.45 13.17
CA ASN A 15 4.63 2.53 13.10
C ASN A 15 4.70 1.83 11.74
N ASN A 16 3.56 1.46 11.15
CA ASN A 16 3.52 0.82 9.84
C ASN A 16 4.07 1.72 8.72
N LEU A 17 3.85 3.05 8.83
CA LEU A 17 4.37 4.00 7.85
C LEU A 17 5.90 4.14 7.98
N GLY A 18 6.40 4.28 9.21
CA GLY A 18 7.82 4.34 9.51
C GLY A 18 8.56 3.06 9.09
N GLU A 19 8.01 1.89 9.40
CA GLU A 19 8.57 0.60 8.98
C GLU A 19 8.54 0.42 7.46
N SER A 20 7.44 0.78 6.80
CA SER A 20 7.32 0.71 5.34
C SER A 20 8.33 1.62 4.64
N PHE A 21 8.54 2.83 5.16
CA PHE A 21 9.53 3.76 4.63
C PHE A 21 10.95 3.22 4.83
N ASN A 22 11.30 2.82 6.05
CA ASN A 22 12.62 2.26 6.36
C ASN A 22 12.94 1.02 5.54
N ALA A 23 11.97 0.14 5.30
CA ALA A 23 12.12 -1.01 4.42
C ALA A 23 12.33 -0.59 2.96
N ALA A 24 11.62 0.43 2.48
CA ALA A 24 11.72 0.91 1.11
C ALA A 24 13.08 1.55 0.78
N ILE A 25 13.69 2.24 1.74
CA ILE A 25 14.97 2.94 1.53
C ILE A 25 16.19 2.16 2.04
N ARG A 26 16.00 0.97 2.62
CA ARG A 26 17.07 0.18 3.26
C ARG A 26 18.30 -0.01 2.37
N VAL A 27 18.07 -0.31 1.08
CA VAL A 27 19.13 -0.53 0.09
C VAL A 27 19.64 0.80 -0.45
N ALA A 28 18.75 1.71 -0.88
CA ALA A 28 19.14 3.02 -1.40
C ALA A 28 20.02 3.83 -0.45
N ARG A 29 19.85 3.67 0.87
CA ARG A 29 20.66 4.33 1.91
C ARG A 29 22.14 3.97 1.92
N THR A 30 22.54 2.88 1.25
CA THR A 30 23.97 2.54 1.14
C THR A 30 24.67 3.34 0.05
N ASN A 31 23.92 4.02 -0.82
CA ASN A 31 24.44 4.76 -1.96
C ASN A 31 24.77 6.21 -1.58
N PRO A 32 25.66 6.89 -2.32
CA PRO A 32 25.84 8.33 -2.22
C PRO A 32 24.51 9.08 -2.39
N VAL A 33 24.38 10.24 -1.75
CA VAL A 33 23.11 10.99 -1.63
C VAL A 33 22.39 11.17 -2.98
N VAL A 34 23.11 11.53 -4.04
CA VAL A 34 22.54 11.74 -5.38
C VAL A 34 21.95 10.44 -5.95
N GLU A 35 22.69 9.34 -5.83
CA GLU A 35 22.26 8.03 -6.32
C GLU A 35 21.09 7.46 -5.49
N MET A 36 21.14 7.65 -4.16
CA MET A 36 20.05 7.31 -3.25
C MET A 36 18.74 8.01 -3.64
N LEU A 37 18.80 9.33 -3.91
CA LEU A 37 17.62 10.11 -4.29
C LEU A 37 17.05 9.65 -5.64
N GLU A 38 17.91 9.35 -6.60
CA GLU A 38 17.47 8.83 -7.90
C GLU A 38 16.84 7.43 -7.80
N GLU A 39 17.35 6.57 -6.92
CA GLU A 39 16.76 5.27 -6.66
C GLU A 39 15.39 5.38 -5.98
N ILE A 40 15.25 6.24 -4.98
CA ILE A 40 13.96 6.54 -4.33
C ILE A 40 12.97 7.06 -5.36
N ARG A 41 13.37 8.02 -6.19
CA ARG A 41 12.53 8.60 -7.25
C ARG A 41 12.03 7.54 -8.22
N ARG A 42 12.94 6.69 -8.74
CA ARG A 42 12.57 5.58 -9.64
C ARG A 42 11.58 4.63 -8.98
N ARG A 43 11.81 4.28 -7.72
CA ARG A 43 10.96 3.35 -6.97
C ARG A 43 9.55 3.90 -6.77
N VAL A 44 9.42 5.18 -6.43
CA VAL A 44 8.12 5.86 -6.30
C VAL A 44 7.40 5.91 -7.65
N LEU A 45 8.08 6.32 -8.71
CA LEU A 45 7.47 6.44 -10.04
C LEU A 45 6.94 5.10 -10.56
N VAL A 46 7.72 4.03 -10.44
CA VAL A 46 7.31 2.67 -10.86
C VAL A 46 6.15 2.15 -10.01
N SER A 47 6.18 2.40 -8.70
CA SER A 47 5.09 1.99 -7.79
C SER A 47 3.78 2.69 -8.15
N ASN A 48 3.82 4.00 -8.35
CA ASN A 48 2.65 4.79 -8.73
C ASN A 48 2.11 4.37 -10.09
N GLU A 49 2.97 4.11 -11.08
CA GLU A 49 2.52 3.65 -12.40
C GLU A 49 1.86 2.26 -12.32
N LYS A 50 2.38 1.37 -11.48
CA LYS A 50 1.74 0.07 -11.22
C LYS A 50 0.37 0.24 -10.58
N GLU A 51 0.27 1.05 -9.53
CA GLU A 51 -0.98 1.32 -8.82
C GLU A 51 -2.00 2.01 -9.73
N ARG A 52 -1.55 2.93 -10.59
CA ARG A 52 -2.38 3.59 -11.61
C ARG A 52 -3.01 2.57 -12.56
N LYS A 53 -2.20 1.66 -13.13
CA LYS A 53 -2.69 0.59 -14.02
C LYS A 53 -3.64 -0.38 -13.32
N GLU A 54 -3.41 -0.66 -12.04
CA GLU A 54 -4.32 -1.50 -11.24
C GLU A 54 -5.64 -0.78 -10.98
N SER A 55 -5.60 0.52 -10.68
CA SER A 55 -6.79 1.36 -10.51
C SER A 55 -7.59 1.50 -11.80
N GLU A 56 -6.95 1.60 -12.97
CA GLU A 56 -7.65 1.62 -14.27
C GLU A 56 -8.41 0.32 -14.55
N LYS A 57 -7.94 -0.81 -14.01
CA LYS A 57 -8.62 -2.10 -14.12
C LYS A 57 -9.75 -2.27 -13.11
N ALA A 58 -9.80 -1.44 -12.07
CA ALA A 58 -10.84 -1.53 -11.05
C ALA A 58 -12.20 -1.15 -11.67
N LYS A 59 -13.17 -2.06 -11.54
CA LYS A 59 -14.53 -1.87 -12.05
C LYS A 59 -15.49 -1.61 -10.89
N GLY A 60 -16.27 -0.54 -10.98
CA GLY A 60 -17.30 -0.18 -10.01
C GLY A 60 -16.88 0.97 -9.09
N ILE A 61 -17.81 1.36 -8.21
CA ILE A 61 -17.68 2.55 -7.34
C ILE A 61 -16.87 2.25 -6.07
N TYR A 62 -16.88 1.00 -5.63
CA TYR A 62 -16.26 0.56 -4.38
C TYR A 62 -15.04 -0.31 -4.62
N THR A 63 -14.04 -0.18 -3.75
CA THR A 63 -12.87 -1.06 -3.77
C THR A 63 -13.29 -2.51 -3.49
N PRO A 64 -12.55 -3.52 -4.01
CA PRO A 64 -12.86 -4.93 -3.76
C PRO A 64 -12.97 -5.27 -2.27
N ARG A 65 -12.14 -4.62 -1.44
CA ARG A 65 -12.16 -4.78 0.02
C ARG A 65 -13.43 -4.18 0.64
N ALA A 66 -13.84 -2.99 0.22
CA ALA A 66 -15.06 -2.38 0.71
C ALA A 66 -16.30 -3.21 0.33
N ARG A 67 -16.32 -3.78 -0.90
CA ARG A 67 -17.38 -4.69 -1.33
C ARG A 67 -17.43 -5.96 -0.47
N ALA A 68 -16.29 -6.62 -0.23
CA ALA A 68 -16.23 -7.81 0.61
C ALA A 68 -16.74 -7.56 2.05
N LEU A 69 -16.39 -6.40 2.63
CA LEU A 69 -16.91 -6.02 3.95
C LEU A 69 -18.42 -5.78 3.95
N LEU A 70 -18.94 -5.12 2.91
CA LEU A 70 -20.38 -4.91 2.76
C LEU A 70 -21.12 -6.26 2.64
N ASP A 71 -20.61 -7.17 1.81
CA ASP A 71 -21.22 -8.49 1.63
C ASP A 71 -21.23 -9.29 2.94
N GLN A 72 -20.16 -9.23 3.73
CA GLN A 72 -20.10 -9.85 5.06
C GLN A 72 -21.13 -9.28 6.03
N GLN A 73 -21.30 -7.95 6.06
CA GLN A 73 -22.30 -7.30 6.92
C GLN A 73 -23.73 -7.61 6.47
N ILE A 74 -23.97 -7.72 5.16
CA ILE A 74 -25.28 -8.11 4.60
C ILE A 74 -25.62 -9.55 5.00
N GLU A 75 -24.67 -10.49 4.94
CA GLU A 75 -24.90 -11.87 5.37
C GLU A 75 -25.14 -11.98 6.89
N LEU A 76 -24.45 -11.18 7.71
CA LEU A 76 -24.69 -11.13 9.15
C LEU A 76 -26.09 -10.58 9.49
N ALA A 77 -26.60 -9.62 8.72
CA ALA A 77 -27.91 -9.02 8.93
C ALA A 77 -29.10 -9.89 8.47
N LYS A 78 -28.84 -11.00 7.75
CA LYS A 78 -29.86 -11.97 7.32
C LYS A 78 -30.14 -13.07 8.36
N ASN A 79 -29.29 -13.22 9.37
CA ASN A 79 -29.49 -14.10 10.52
C ASN A 79 -30.12 -13.35 11.70
#